data_AF-A0A158CM53-F1
#
_entry.id   AF-A0A158CM53-F1
#
_cell.length_a   1.000
_cell.length_b   1.000
_cell.length_c   1.000
_cell.angle_alpha   90.00
_cell.angle_beta   90.00
_cell.angle_gamma   90.00
#
_symmetry.space_group_name_H-M   'P 1'
#
loop_
_entity.id
_entity.type
_entity.pdbx_description
1 polymer ?
#
loop_
_entity_poly.entity_id
_entity_poly.type
_entity_poly.pdbx_seq_one_letter_code
_entity_poly.pdbx_strand_id
1 'polypeptide(L)'
;MLRLQQYERLMKALLVDHEIDGEIYTLKQARAQRVDEFATDTLGLLVKKLFGSFVVADDAHKSMPKRRNVAPKAPAFSYRISLQMSAADHAQVVAELEDLVNVRNRLVHHFINYFDLWSVDGCAAAQVKLSEHYALIDGHCNRLQHWSTRMNEAKSAMLDEMGTPAFLNLLVDSRLPGEMIEGAIAGIVCALREAAAELAIDGWTRLDDAVAFVVERYPAQTPDKCGCRSWKQVLHESRIFELRYRTNGGDSRFAWFRERGA
;
A
#
# COMPACT_ATOMS: atom_id res chain seq x y z
N MET A 1 -33.16 -5.82 -7.31
CA MET A 1 -32.18 -6.08 -8.39
C MET A 1 -31.09 -5.01 -8.51
N LEU A 2 -31.42 -3.73 -8.71
CA LEU A 2 -30.41 -2.66 -8.82
C LEU A 2 -29.46 -2.60 -7.61
N ARG A 3 -29.96 -2.76 -6.38
CA ARG A 3 -29.12 -2.74 -5.17
C ARG A 3 -28.12 -3.90 -5.10
N LEU A 4 -28.47 -5.10 -5.61
CA LEU A 4 -27.53 -6.21 -5.75
C LEU A 4 -26.44 -5.91 -6.78
N GLN A 5 -26.79 -5.30 -7.91
CA GLN A 5 -25.79 -4.88 -8.91
C GLN A 5 -24.86 -3.81 -8.35
N GLN A 6 -25.37 -2.88 -7.52
CA GLN A 6 -24.55 -1.91 -6.80
C GLN A 6 -23.62 -2.61 -5.80
N TYR A 7 -24.11 -3.58 -5.04
CA TYR A 7 -23.29 -4.39 -4.13
C TYR A 7 -22.15 -5.11 -4.88
N GLU A 8 -22.46 -5.79 -5.98
CA GLU A 8 -21.45 -6.46 -6.82
C GLU A 8 -20.41 -5.46 -7.37
N ARG A 9 -20.85 -4.29 -7.85
CA ARG A 9 -19.93 -3.24 -8.32
C ARG A 9 -19.01 -2.71 -7.23
N LEU A 10 -19.55 -2.47 -6.03
CA LEU A 10 -18.77 -2.05 -4.87
C LEU A 10 -17.75 -3.13 -4.48
N MET A 11 -18.15 -4.40 -4.49
CA MET A 11 -17.27 -5.51 -4.15
C MET A 11 -16.14 -5.69 -5.17
N LYS A 12 -16.45 -5.55 -6.47
CA LYS A 12 -15.43 -5.54 -7.53
C LYS A 12 -14.43 -4.41 -7.32
N ALA A 13 -14.90 -3.19 -7.07
CA ALA A 13 -14.02 -2.04 -6.83
C ALA A 13 -13.09 -2.28 -5.63
N LEU A 14 -13.63 -2.79 -4.51
CA LEU A 14 -12.84 -3.13 -3.34
C LEU A 14 -11.81 -4.22 -3.64
N LEU A 15 -12.19 -5.30 -4.33
CA LEU A 15 -11.29 -6.42 -4.63
C LEU A 15 -10.21 -6.06 -5.65
N VAL A 16 -10.48 -5.15 -6.59
CA VAL A 16 -9.46 -4.60 -7.48
C VAL A 16 -8.39 -3.87 -6.67
N ASP A 17 -8.83 -3.08 -5.69
CA ASP A 17 -8.00 -2.07 -5.04
C ASP A 17 -7.32 -2.53 -3.75
N HIS A 18 -7.79 -3.58 -3.08
CA HIS A 18 -7.16 -4.04 -1.83
C HIS A 18 -5.76 -4.65 -2.02
N GLU A 19 -5.41 -5.07 -3.24
CA GLU A 19 -4.15 -5.71 -3.55
C GLU A 19 -3.72 -5.33 -4.97
N ILE A 20 -2.47 -4.88 -5.12
CA ILE A 20 -1.85 -4.66 -6.43
C ILE A 20 -0.45 -5.26 -6.37
N ASP A 21 -0.08 -5.99 -7.42
CA ASP A 21 1.22 -6.61 -7.61
C ASP A 21 1.62 -6.48 -9.08
N GLY A 22 2.87 -6.14 -9.34
CA GLY A 22 3.40 -5.98 -10.70
C GLY A 22 4.73 -5.24 -10.74
N GLU A 23 5.22 -4.96 -11.95
CA GLU A 23 6.41 -4.13 -12.14
C GLU A 23 6.11 -2.69 -11.72
N ILE A 24 7.07 -2.06 -11.02
CA ILE A 24 6.84 -0.74 -10.40
C ILE A 24 6.44 0.34 -11.44
N TYR A 25 6.96 0.23 -12.67
CA TYR A 25 6.69 1.17 -13.75
C TYR A 25 5.37 0.92 -14.48
N THR A 26 4.72 -0.25 -14.27
CA THR A 26 3.48 -0.64 -14.97
C THR A 26 2.32 -0.93 -14.01
N LEU A 27 2.40 -0.48 -12.75
CA LEU A 27 1.35 -0.68 -11.73
C LEU A 27 -0.04 -0.20 -12.18
N LYS A 28 -0.13 0.87 -12.98
CA LYS A 28 -1.41 1.33 -13.57
C LYS A 28 -2.03 0.28 -14.50
N GLN A 29 -1.21 -0.40 -15.30
CA GLN A 29 -1.65 -1.48 -16.19
C GLN A 29 -2.01 -2.73 -15.38
N ALA A 30 -1.23 -3.08 -14.36
CA ALA A 30 -1.56 -4.19 -13.45
C ALA A 30 -2.93 -3.98 -12.77
N ARG A 31 -3.24 -2.74 -12.35
CA ARG A 31 -4.57 -2.40 -11.83
C ARG A 31 -5.66 -2.55 -12.89
N ALA A 32 -5.43 -2.09 -14.13
CA ALA A 32 -6.40 -2.23 -15.22
C ALA A 32 -6.71 -3.71 -15.52
N GLN A 33 -5.69 -4.57 -15.55
CA GLN A 33 -5.88 -6.01 -15.72
C GLN A 33 -6.72 -6.63 -14.59
N ARG A 34 -6.58 -6.14 -13.34
CA ARG A 34 -7.45 -6.56 -12.25
C ARG A 34 -8.89 -6.12 -12.47
N VAL A 35 -9.13 -4.89 -12.96
CA VAL A 35 -10.48 -4.44 -13.30
C VAL A 35 -11.12 -5.42 -14.30
N ASP A 36 -10.38 -5.83 -15.33
CA ASP A 36 -10.86 -6.79 -16.32
C ASP A 36 -11.08 -8.19 -15.71
N GLU A 37 -10.16 -8.65 -14.84
CA GLU A 37 -10.26 -9.93 -14.11
C GLU A 37 -11.57 -10.04 -13.30
N PHE A 38 -11.96 -8.97 -12.62
CA PHE A 38 -13.17 -8.95 -11.79
C PHE A 38 -14.43 -8.53 -12.56
N ALA A 39 -14.31 -8.06 -13.80
CA ALA A 39 -15.45 -7.52 -14.56
C ALA A 39 -16.56 -8.56 -14.77
N THR A 40 -16.20 -9.81 -15.06
CA THR A 40 -17.16 -10.90 -15.35
C THR A 40 -17.54 -11.73 -14.13
N ASP A 41 -16.90 -11.50 -12.98
CA ASP A 41 -17.17 -12.27 -11.77
C ASP A 41 -18.61 -12.05 -11.26
N THR A 42 -19.26 -13.14 -10.88
CA THR A 42 -20.58 -13.13 -10.22
C THR A 42 -20.42 -12.97 -8.72
N LEU A 43 -21.48 -12.55 -8.02
CA LEU A 43 -21.46 -12.38 -6.56
C LEU A 43 -20.85 -13.56 -5.79
N GLY A 44 -21.21 -14.80 -6.14
CA GLY A 44 -20.66 -15.99 -5.46
C GLY A 44 -19.14 -16.12 -5.62
N LEU A 45 -18.60 -15.82 -6.81
CA LEU A 45 -17.15 -15.84 -7.04
C LEU A 45 -16.46 -14.69 -6.31
N LEU A 46 -17.07 -13.50 -6.30
CA LEU A 46 -16.56 -12.34 -5.57
C LEU A 46 -16.49 -12.60 -4.06
N VAL A 47 -17.54 -13.21 -3.47
CA VAL A 47 -17.57 -13.60 -2.06
C VAL A 47 -16.44 -14.59 -1.73
N LYS A 48 -16.22 -15.60 -2.58
CA LYS A 48 -15.10 -16.53 -2.42
C LYS A 48 -13.75 -15.82 -2.47
N LYS A 49 -13.56 -14.89 -3.41
CA LYS A 49 -12.31 -14.10 -3.52
C LYS A 49 -12.12 -13.16 -2.32
N LEU A 50 -13.19 -12.56 -1.80
CA LEU A 50 -13.19 -11.70 -0.62
C LEU A 50 -12.61 -12.41 0.61
N PHE A 51 -13.09 -13.61 0.94
CA PHE A 51 -12.54 -14.43 2.04
C PHE A 51 -11.17 -15.04 1.70
N GLY A 52 -10.84 -15.12 0.42
CA GLY A 52 -9.54 -15.55 -0.06
C GLY A 52 -8.42 -14.56 0.27
N SER A 53 -8.67 -13.25 0.20
CA SER A 53 -7.60 -12.25 0.25
C SER A 53 -7.87 -11.00 1.09
N PHE A 54 -9.12 -10.59 1.29
CA PHE A 54 -9.45 -9.35 1.98
C PHE A 54 -9.92 -9.54 3.43
N VAL A 55 -10.95 -10.38 3.66
CA VAL A 55 -11.44 -10.68 5.02
C VAL A 55 -10.70 -11.91 5.54
N VAL A 56 -10.03 -11.79 6.68
CA VAL A 56 -9.14 -12.82 7.24
C VAL A 56 -9.38 -12.95 8.75
N ALA A 57 -9.37 -14.18 9.27
CA ALA A 57 -9.42 -14.43 10.71
C ALA A 57 -8.05 -14.19 11.37
N ASP A 58 -8.02 -13.74 12.62
CA ASP A 58 -6.80 -13.36 13.36
C ASP A 58 -5.71 -14.45 13.41
N ASP A 59 -6.10 -15.74 13.37
CA ASP A 59 -5.21 -16.90 13.38
C ASP A 59 -4.65 -17.26 12.00
N ALA A 60 -5.24 -16.72 10.93
CA ALA A 60 -4.82 -16.96 9.56
C ALA A 60 -3.75 -15.94 9.15
N HIS A 61 -2.51 -16.13 9.60
CA HIS A 61 -1.36 -15.46 8.98
C HIS A 61 -1.22 -15.90 7.52
N LYS A 62 -1.90 -15.18 6.61
CA LYS A 62 -1.74 -15.38 5.17
C LYS A 62 -0.43 -14.74 4.73
N SER A 63 0.47 -15.58 4.24
CA SER A 63 1.69 -15.12 3.57
C SER A 63 1.39 -14.05 2.51
N MET A 64 2.35 -13.16 2.29
CA MET A 64 2.32 -12.18 1.19
C MET A 64 1.91 -12.87 -0.12
N PRO A 65 1.15 -12.20 -1.00
CA PRO A 65 0.76 -12.79 -2.28
C PRO A 65 1.95 -13.44 -2.97
N LYS A 66 1.76 -14.63 -3.53
CA LYS A 66 2.74 -15.17 -4.48
C LYS A 66 2.82 -14.16 -5.63
N ARG A 67 4.00 -13.57 -5.84
CA ARG A 67 4.25 -12.60 -6.92
C ARG A 67 3.72 -13.18 -8.24
N ARG A 68 2.84 -12.46 -8.93
CA ARG A 68 2.41 -12.80 -10.29
C ARG A 68 3.61 -12.67 -11.20
N ASN A 69 4.11 -13.80 -11.69
CA ASN A 69 5.13 -13.97 -12.75
C ASN A 69 5.78 -12.66 -13.23
N VAL A 70 6.65 -12.08 -12.39
CA VAL A 70 7.49 -10.95 -12.81
C VAL A 70 8.69 -11.54 -13.53
N ALA A 71 9.04 -10.99 -14.69
CA ALA A 71 10.27 -11.38 -15.35
C ALA A 71 11.45 -11.20 -14.37
N PRO A 72 12.41 -12.14 -14.27
CA PRO A 72 13.48 -12.11 -13.26
C PRO A 72 14.38 -10.85 -13.25
N LYS A 73 14.15 -9.90 -14.16
CA LYS A 73 15.00 -8.74 -14.43
C LYS A 73 14.34 -7.38 -14.15
N ALA A 74 13.06 -7.33 -13.73
CA ALA A 74 12.36 -6.07 -13.49
C ALA A 74 12.06 -5.84 -11.98
N PRO A 75 12.21 -4.62 -11.46
CA PRO A 75 11.83 -4.29 -10.09
C PRO A 75 10.31 -4.38 -9.92
N ALA A 76 9.87 -5.17 -8.95
CA ALA A 76 8.47 -5.42 -8.65
C ALA A 76 8.02 -4.69 -7.38
N PHE A 77 6.77 -4.27 -7.36
CA PHE A 77 6.11 -3.72 -6.19
C PHE A 77 4.79 -4.46 -5.94
N SER A 78 4.56 -4.81 -4.67
CA SER A 78 3.35 -5.50 -4.24
C SER A 78 2.87 -4.93 -2.92
N TYR A 79 1.57 -4.68 -2.80
CA TYR A 79 0.93 -4.41 -1.52
C TYR A 79 -0.39 -5.17 -1.41
N ARG A 80 -0.79 -5.45 -0.17
CA ARG A 80 -2.09 -6.00 0.17
C ARG A 80 -2.58 -5.35 1.46
N ILE A 81 -3.86 -5.01 1.49
CA ILE A 81 -4.60 -4.58 2.67
C ILE A 81 -5.68 -5.62 2.93
N SER A 82 -5.77 -6.08 4.17
CA SER A 82 -6.77 -7.05 4.62
C SER A 82 -7.44 -6.57 5.90
N LEU A 83 -8.71 -6.92 6.06
CA LEU A 83 -9.48 -6.72 7.27
C LEU A 83 -9.36 -7.97 8.14
N GLN A 84 -8.70 -7.82 9.29
CA GLN A 84 -8.63 -8.84 10.33
C GLN A 84 -9.84 -8.74 11.27
N MET A 85 -10.33 -9.89 11.69
CA MET A 85 -11.43 -10.02 12.66
C MET A 85 -11.32 -11.34 13.42
N SER A 86 -12.06 -11.43 14.52
CA SER A 86 -12.13 -12.67 15.30
C SER A 86 -12.68 -13.83 14.46
N ALA A 87 -12.33 -15.07 14.82
CA ALA A 87 -12.84 -16.25 14.13
C ALA A 87 -14.38 -16.33 14.16
N ALA A 88 -15.01 -15.86 15.25
CA ALA A 88 -16.46 -15.81 15.40
C ALA A 88 -17.08 -14.81 14.42
N ASP A 89 -16.55 -13.58 14.37
CA ASP A 89 -17.02 -12.54 13.45
C ASP A 89 -16.81 -12.96 11.99
N HIS A 90 -15.67 -13.59 11.70
CA HIS A 90 -15.38 -14.12 10.36
C HIS A 90 -16.43 -15.15 9.94
N ALA A 91 -16.71 -16.14 10.79
CA ALA A 91 -17.71 -17.16 10.50
C ALA A 91 -19.11 -16.56 10.31
N GLN A 92 -19.47 -15.57 11.11
CA GLN A 92 -20.73 -14.85 10.97
C GLN A 92 -20.82 -14.13 9.61
N VAL A 93 -19.78 -13.38 9.24
CA VAL A 93 -19.74 -12.65 7.95
C VAL A 93 -19.79 -13.62 6.76
N VAL A 94 -19.14 -14.79 6.86
CA VAL A 94 -19.23 -15.84 5.85
C VAL A 94 -20.67 -16.29 5.66
N ALA A 95 -21.34 -16.70 6.73
CA ALA A 95 -22.72 -17.17 6.67
C ALA A 95 -23.66 -16.10 6.06
N GLU A 96 -23.51 -14.85 6.49
CA GLU A 96 -24.33 -13.75 5.98
C GLU A 96 -24.11 -13.47 4.47
N LEU A 97 -22.88 -13.59 3.96
CA LEU A 97 -22.61 -13.40 2.53
C LEU A 97 -23.04 -14.61 1.69
N GLU A 98 -23.00 -15.81 2.25
CA GLU A 98 -23.61 -17.00 1.62
C GLU A 98 -25.14 -16.83 1.50
N ASP A 99 -25.79 -16.32 2.54
CA ASP A 99 -27.21 -15.98 2.51
C ASP A 99 -27.52 -14.90 1.47
N LEU A 100 -26.67 -13.89 1.32
CA LEU A 100 -26.82 -12.87 0.27
C LEU A 100 -26.74 -13.47 -1.14
N VAL A 101 -25.84 -14.45 -1.36
CA VAL A 101 -25.77 -15.20 -2.63
C VAL A 101 -27.05 -15.99 -2.87
N ASN A 102 -27.60 -16.61 -1.83
CA ASN A 102 -28.87 -17.32 -1.89
C ASN A 102 -30.04 -16.38 -2.22
N VAL A 103 -30.10 -15.20 -1.61
CA VAL A 103 -31.08 -14.16 -1.93
C VAL A 103 -30.98 -13.75 -3.39
N ARG A 104 -29.76 -13.50 -3.90
CA ARG A 104 -29.54 -13.20 -5.33
C ARG A 104 -30.06 -14.32 -6.22
N ASN A 105 -29.72 -15.57 -5.92
CA ASN A 105 -30.13 -16.71 -6.75
C ASN A 105 -31.65 -16.92 -6.73
N ARG A 106 -32.30 -16.78 -5.57
CA ARG A 106 -33.76 -16.83 -5.46
C ARG A 106 -34.42 -15.74 -6.29
N LEU A 107 -33.98 -14.49 -6.13
CA LEU A 107 -34.53 -13.35 -6.87
C LEU A 107 -34.37 -13.48 -8.39
N VAL A 108 -33.25 -14.05 -8.86
CA VAL A 108 -32.95 -14.13 -10.30
C VAL A 108 -33.53 -15.40 -10.94
N HIS A 109 -33.43 -16.55 -10.26
CA HIS A 109 -33.70 -17.85 -10.88
C HIS A 109 -34.97 -18.53 -10.38
N HIS A 110 -35.49 -18.15 -9.21
CA HIS A 110 -36.58 -18.90 -8.57
C HIS A 110 -37.75 -18.04 -8.10
N PHE A 111 -37.72 -16.72 -8.30
CA PHE A 111 -38.71 -15.80 -7.75
C PHE A 111 -40.15 -16.17 -8.13
N ILE A 112 -40.37 -16.49 -9.40
CA ILE A 112 -41.67 -16.87 -9.97
C ILE A 112 -42.16 -18.25 -9.48
N ASN A 113 -41.25 -19.07 -8.96
CA ASN A 113 -41.61 -20.39 -8.39
C ASN A 113 -42.15 -20.27 -6.96
N TYR A 114 -41.81 -19.18 -6.26
CA TYR A 114 -42.18 -18.96 -4.85
C TYR A 114 -43.39 -18.05 -4.67
N PHE A 115 -43.70 -17.20 -5.64
CA PHE A 115 -44.83 -16.29 -5.58
C PHE A 115 -45.73 -16.46 -6.79
N ASP A 116 -47.02 -16.64 -6.55
CA ASP A 116 -48.02 -16.60 -7.59
C ASP A 116 -48.27 -15.14 -8.01
N LEU A 117 -47.60 -14.71 -9.08
CA LEU A 117 -47.73 -13.34 -9.59
C LEU A 117 -49.03 -13.11 -10.36
N TRP A 118 -49.89 -14.12 -10.49
CA TRP A 118 -51.19 -14.03 -11.14
C TRP A 118 -52.33 -13.78 -10.13
N SER A 119 -52.05 -13.81 -8.83
CA SER A 119 -53.01 -13.46 -7.78
C SER A 119 -52.60 -12.18 -7.04
N VAL A 120 -53.61 -11.47 -6.51
CA VAL A 120 -53.41 -10.26 -5.70
C VAL A 120 -52.64 -10.59 -4.41
N ASP A 121 -53.00 -11.69 -3.75
CA ASP A 121 -52.34 -12.12 -2.51
C ASP A 121 -50.89 -12.55 -2.76
N GLY A 122 -50.62 -13.25 -3.86
CA GLY A 122 -49.25 -13.62 -4.25
C GLY A 122 -48.40 -12.40 -4.62
N CYS A 123 -48.96 -11.40 -5.30
CA CYS A 123 -48.31 -10.11 -5.54
C CYS A 123 -48.00 -9.35 -4.23
N ALA A 124 -48.95 -9.32 -3.29
CA ALA A 124 -48.76 -8.66 -1.99
C ALA A 124 -47.66 -9.34 -1.17
N ALA A 125 -47.65 -10.68 -1.12
CA ALA A 125 -46.60 -11.45 -0.46
C ALA A 125 -45.22 -11.22 -1.10
N ALA A 126 -45.16 -11.17 -2.43
CA ALA A 126 -43.94 -10.87 -3.17
C ALA A 126 -43.40 -9.47 -2.83
N GLN A 127 -44.27 -8.46 -2.75
CA GLN A 127 -43.88 -7.09 -2.41
C GLN A 127 -43.25 -7.00 -1.00
N VAL A 128 -43.85 -7.66 0.00
CA VAL A 128 -43.31 -7.70 1.36
C VAL A 128 -41.91 -8.34 1.34
N LYS A 129 -41.75 -9.50 0.70
CA LYS A 129 -40.45 -10.18 0.62
C LYS A 129 -39.40 -9.41 -0.18
N LEU A 130 -39.78 -8.71 -1.24
CA LEU A 130 -38.86 -7.82 -1.96
C LEU A 130 -38.37 -6.67 -1.08
N SER A 131 -39.22 -6.14 -0.21
CA SER A 131 -38.88 -5.05 0.71
C SER A 131 -37.92 -5.52 1.80
N GLU A 132 -38.16 -6.70 2.39
CA GLU A 132 -37.23 -7.35 3.32
C GLU A 132 -35.86 -7.60 2.67
N HIS A 133 -35.84 -8.17 1.47
CA HIS A 133 -34.60 -8.42 0.74
C HIS A 133 -33.87 -7.11 0.41
N TYR A 134 -34.59 -6.06 0.02
CA TYR A 134 -33.98 -4.76 -0.22
C TYR A 134 -33.26 -4.23 1.02
N ALA A 135 -33.91 -4.25 2.18
CA ALA A 135 -33.32 -3.78 3.44
C ALA A 135 -32.06 -4.59 3.82
N LEU A 136 -32.11 -5.92 3.64
CA LEU A 136 -30.96 -6.80 3.87
C LEU A 136 -29.79 -6.45 2.94
N ILE A 137 -30.03 -6.31 1.64
CA ILE A 137 -28.99 -5.97 0.67
C ILE A 137 -28.42 -4.57 0.96
N ASP A 138 -29.28 -3.62 1.36
CA ASP A 138 -28.86 -2.27 1.72
C ASP A 138 -27.91 -2.26 2.91
N GLY A 139 -28.21 -3.04 3.96
CA GLY A 139 -27.32 -3.23 5.10
C GLY A 139 -25.95 -3.76 4.69
N HIS A 140 -25.91 -4.76 3.80
CA HIS A 140 -24.64 -5.27 3.25
C HIS A 140 -23.89 -4.22 2.43
N CYS A 141 -24.57 -3.41 1.61
CA CYS A 141 -23.96 -2.31 0.88
C CYS A 141 -23.30 -1.31 1.84
N ASN A 142 -23.99 -0.91 2.90
CA ASN A 142 -23.48 0.05 3.88
C ASN A 142 -22.25 -0.51 4.61
N ARG A 143 -22.26 -1.80 4.97
CA ARG A 143 -21.09 -2.47 5.54
C ARG A 143 -19.90 -2.49 4.57
N LEU A 144 -20.14 -2.83 3.30
CA LEU A 144 -19.08 -2.90 2.30
C LEU A 144 -18.48 -1.52 2.01
N GLN A 145 -19.30 -0.47 2.01
CA GLN A 145 -18.83 0.92 1.92
C GLN A 145 -17.96 1.28 3.13
N HIS A 146 -18.38 0.92 4.33
CA HIS A 146 -17.57 1.13 5.54
C HIS A 146 -16.20 0.43 5.44
N TRP A 147 -16.16 -0.81 4.95
CA TRP A 147 -14.88 -1.49 4.70
C TRP A 147 -14.03 -0.79 3.64
N SER A 148 -14.64 -0.30 2.55
CA SER A 148 -13.93 0.47 1.54
C SER A 148 -13.35 1.77 2.10
N THR A 149 -14.07 2.45 2.99
CA THR A 149 -13.57 3.66 3.66
C THR A 149 -12.35 3.34 4.53
N ARG A 150 -12.44 2.32 5.39
CA ARG A 150 -11.31 1.88 6.22
C ARG A 150 -10.09 1.46 5.40
N MET A 151 -10.31 0.79 4.26
CA MET A 151 -9.23 0.46 3.33
C MET A 151 -8.56 1.71 2.76
N ASN A 152 -9.35 2.73 2.37
CA ASN A 152 -8.80 3.97 1.84
C ASN A 152 -8.05 4.77 2.91
N GLU A 153 -8.53 4.79 4.15
CA GLU A 153 -7.82 5.37 5.30
C GLU A 153 -6.47 4.67 5.53
N ALA A 154 -6.45 3.33 5.49
CA ALA A 154 -5.22 2.55 5.61
C ALA A 154 -4.23 2.83 4.45
N LYS A 155 -4.72 3.03 3.23
CA LYS A 155 -3.89 3.44 2.10
C LYS A 155 -3.29 4.82 2.29
N SER A 156 -4.08 5.79 2.74
CA SER A 156 -3.59 7.14 3.01
C SER A 156 -2.50 7.10 4.09
N ALA A 157 -2.74 6.41 5.21
CA ALA A 157 -1.73 6.25 6.26
C ALA A 157 -0.45 5.56 5.75
N MET A 158 -0.57 4.54 4.90
CA MET A 158 0.57 3.89 4.26
C MET A 158 1.33 4.87 3.34
N LEU A 159 0.64 5.67 2.54
CA LEU A 159 1.25 6.67 1.65
C LEU A 159 1.96 7.77 2.44
N ASP A 160 1.35 8.25 3.53
CA ASP A 160 1.94 9.25 4.42
C ASP A 160 3.24 8.71 5.03
N GLU A 161 3.23 7.48 5.53
CA GLU A 161 4.41 6.81 6.08
C GLU A 161 5.51 6.61 5.00
N MET A 162 5.11 6.20 3.79
CA MET A 162 6.03 6.01 2.66
C MET A 162 6.71 7.31 2.21
N GLY A 163 6.06 8.45 2.41
CA GLY A 163 6.61 9.77 2.13
C GLY A 163 7.60 10.28 3.18
N THR A 164 7.71 9.61 4.33
CA THR A 164 8.63 10.03 5.38
C THR A 164 10.09 9.78 4.98
N PRO A 165 11.03 10.66 5.38
CA PRO A 165 12.45 10.42 5.18
C PRO A 165 12.91 9.10 5.82
N ALA A 166 12.36 8.73 6.99
CA ALA A 166 12.69 7.48 7.68
C ALA A 166 12.40 6.24 6.82
N PHE A 167 11.24 6.18 6.17
CA PHE A 167 10.87 5.07 5.30
C PHE A 167 11.65 5.07 3.99
N LEU A 168 11.90 6.23 3.38
CA LEU A 168 12.73 6.33 2.18
C LEU A 168 14.17 5.87 2.44
N ASN A 169 14.73 6.20 3.61
CA ASN A 169 16.04 5.73 4.02
C ASN A 169 16.06 4.21 4.14
N LEU A 170 15.06 3.61 4.79
CA LEU A 170 14.91 2.16 4.89
C LEU A 170 14.91 1.46 3.52
N LEU A 171 14.30 2.06 2.49
CA LEU A 171 14.27 1.48 1.14
C LEU A 171 15.61 1.60 0.40
N VAL A 172 16.29 2.74 0.56
CA VAL A 172 17.59 3.01 -0.07
C VAL A 172 18.70 2.17 0.58
N ASP A 173 18.58 1.87 1.87
CA ASP A 173 19.55 1.10 2.66
C ASP A 173 19.45 -0.42 2.45
N SER A 174 18.94 -0.89 1.30
CA SER A 174 18.71 -2.31 1.01
C SER A 174 20.01 -3.11 0.77
N ARG A 175 20.77 -3.33 1.85
CA ARG A 175 21.65 -4.49 2.05
C ARG A 175 21.27 -5.16 3.38
N LEU A 176 21.23 -6.49 3.38
CA LEU A 176 20.59 -7.34 4.41
C LEU A 176 21.01 -6.98 5.85
N PRO A 177 20.09 -7.09 6.84
CA PRO A 177 20.42 -6.91 8.25
C PRO A 177 21.33 -8.07 8.70
N GLY A 178 22.61 -7.75 8.87
CA GLY A 178 23.64 -8.68 9.33
C GLY A 178 24.76 -8.01 10.12
N GLU A 179 25.01 -6.71 9.95
CA GLU A 179 26.06 -6.02 10.70
C GLU A 179 25.54 -4.66 11.21
N MET A 180 25.44 -4.54 12.53
CA MET A 180 25.06 -3.34 13.30
C MET A 180 25.92 -2.08 13.04
N ILE A 181 26.82 -2.12 12.05
CA ILE A 181 27.71 -1.04 11.64
C ILE A 181 27.05 -0.21 10.49
N GLU A 182 26.09 -0.76 9.76
CA GLU A 182 25.56 -0.15 8.51
C GLU A 182 24.45 0.89 8.73
N GLY A 183 23.62 0.78 9.78
CA GLY A 183 22.58 1.78 10.09
C GLY A 183 23.13 3.17 10.46
N ALA A 184 24.38 3.24 10.90
CA ALA A 184 25.07 4.50 11.16
C ALA A 184 25.58 5.19 9.90
N ILE A 185 26.01 4.41 8.87
CA ILE A 185 26.39 4.94 7.55
C ILE A 185 25.15 5.53 6.86
N ALA A 186 24.01 4.85 6.97
CA ALA A 186 22.73 5.32 6.46
C ALA A 186 22.31 6.67 7.06
N GLY A 187 22.27 6.77 8.40
CA GLY A 187 21.84 7.98 9.09
C GLY A 187 22.71 9.20 8.78
N ILE A 188 24.03 9.02 8.73
CA ILE A 188 24.96 10.11 8.43
C ILE A 188 24.89 10.55 6.95
N VAL A 189 24.69 9.62 6.02
CA VAL A 189 24.51 9.93 4.59
C VAL A 189 23.20 10.68 4.34
N CYS A 190 22.12 10.32 5.02
CA CYS A 190 20.83 10.99 4.87
C CYS A 190 20.87 12.42 5.44
N ALA A 191 21.51 12.60 6.60
CA ALA A 191 21.72 13.93 7.17
C ALA A 191 22.56 14.83 6.23
N LEU A 192 23.54 14.25 5.52
CA LEU A 192 24.32 14.98 4.49
C LEU A 192 23.50 15.31 3.23
N ARG A 193 22.55 14.45 2.82
CA ARG A 193 21.62 14.75 1.71
C ARG A 193 20.67 15.90 2.07
N GLU A 194 20.14 15.89 3.29
CA GLU A 194 19.28 16.96 3.77
C GLU A 194 20.03 18.30 3.84
N ALA A 195 21.25 18.29 4.40
CA ALA A 195 22.12 19.45 4.40
C ALA A 195 22.40 19.94 2.96
N ALA A 196 22.57 19.02 2.01
CA ALA A 196 22.78 19.39 0.61
C ALA A 196 21.53 20.01 -0.02
N ALA A 197 20.34 19.49 0.27
CA ALA A 197 19.08 20.03 -0.22
C ALA A 197 18.81 21.47 0.28
N GLU A 198 19.22 21.79 1.52
CA GLU A 198 19.01 23.12 2.11
C GLU A 198 20.13 24.13 1.80
N LEU A 199 21.38 23.66 1.72
CA LEU A 199 22.55 24.54 1.71
C LEU A 199 23.29 24.58 0.37
N ALA A 200 22.81 23.89 -0.67
CA ALA A 200 23.48 23.87 -1.96
C ALA A 200 23.49 25.25 -2.64
N ILE A 201 24.67 25.62 -3.16
CA ILE A 201 24.90 26.78 -4.02
C ILE A 201 25.38 26.23 -5.36
N ASP A 202 24.62 26.50 -6.43
CA ASP A 202 24.85 25.96 -7.78
C ASP A 202 24.98 24.42 -7.81
N GLY A 203 24.17 23.74 -7.00
CA GLY A 203 24.17 22.28 -6.90
C GLY A 203 25.36 21.68 -6.15
N TRP A 204 26.14 22.50 -5.42
CA TRP A 204 27.24 22.04 -4.57
C TRP A 204 27.10 22.58 -3.15
N THR A 205 27.45 21.76 -2.17
CA THR A 205 27.37 22.12 -0.75
C THR A 205 28.76 22.09 -0.14
N ARG A 206 29.10 23.14 0.63
CA ARG A 206 30.37 23.18 1.36
C ARG A 206 30.31 22.19 2.51
N LEU A 207 31.35 21.35 2.62
CA LEU A 207 31.37 20.26 3.60
C LEU A 207 31.27 20.80 5.04
N ASP A 208 31.96 21.89 5.36
CA ASP A 208 31.96 22.44 6.72
C ASP A 208 30.57 22.94 7.14
N ASP A 209 29.80 23.51 6.21
CA ASP A 209 28.43 23.98 6.48
C ASP A 209 27.48 22.80 6.67
N ALA A 210 27.64 21.75 5.86
CA ALA A 210 26.89 20.52 6.03
C ALA A 210 27.23 19.83 7.36
N VAL A 211 28.51 19.82 7.78
CA VAL A 211 28.90 19.26 9.09
C VAL A 211 28.27 20.05 10.22
N ALA A 212 28.28 21.39 10.16
CA ALA A 212 27.64 22.23 11.18
C ALA A 212 26.13 21.94 11.27
N PHE A 213 25.45 21.85 10.13
CA PHE A 213 24.04 21.49 10.03
C PHE A 213 23.73 20.13 10.67
N VAL A 214 24.54 19.11 10.34
CA VAL A 214 24.32 17.75 10.83
C VAL A 214 24.59 17.66 12.33
N VAL A 215 25.62 18.34 12.84
CA VAL A 215 25.92 18.36 14.28
C VAL A 215 24.82 19.05 15.07
N GLU A 216 24.22 20.11 14.53
CA GLU A 216 23.13 20.84 15.17
C GLU A 216 21.83 20.03 15.22
N ARG A 217 21.39 19.46 14.10
CA ARG A 217 20.09 18.76 14.00
C ARG A 217 20.15 17.28 14.40
N TYR A 218 21.29 16.64 14.18
CA TYR A 218 21.50 15.21 14.38
C TYR A 218 22.80 14.95 15.16
N PRO A 219 22.93 15.42 16.41
CA PRO A 219 24.16 15.32 17.19
C PRO A 219 24.62 13.86 17.44
N ALA A 220 23.70 12.91 17.29
CA ALA A 220 24.00 11.49 17.35
C ALA A 220 24.72 10.96 16.09
N GLN A 221 24.75 11.68 14.97
CA GLN A 221 25.41 11.23 13.73
C GLN A 221 26.87 11.68 13.72
N THR A 222 27.79 10.73 13.90
CA THR A 222 29.23 10.99 13.89
C THR A 222 29.95 10.02 12.95
N PRO A 223 31.06 10.44 12.32
CA PRO A 223 31.85 9.55 11.46
C PRO A 223 32.25 8.24 12.16
N ASP A 224 32.60 8.29 13.44
CA ASP A 224 33.04 7.11 14.19
C ASP A 224 31.97 6.02 14.26
N LYS A 225 30.69 6.39 14.35
CA LYS A 225 29.59 5.41 14.41
C LYS A 225 29.48 4.57 13.14
N CYS A 226 29.94 5.13 12.02
CA CYS A 226 29.90 4.50 10.71
C CYS A 226 31.27 3.90 10.32
N GLY A 227 32.20 3.76 11.28
CA GLY A 227 33.54 3.22 11.07
C GLY A 227 34.52 4.18 10.37
N CYS A 228 34.08 5.41 10.08
CA CYS A 228 34.87 6.43 9.39
C CYS A 228 35.59 7.33 10.38
N ARG A 229 36.83 7.72 10.07
CA ARG A 229 37.62 8.63 10.91
C ARG A 229 37.36 10.11 10.62
N SER A 230 36.62 10.42 9.55
CA SER A 230 36.31 11.80 9.17
C SER A 230 35.12 11.89 8.23
N TRP A 231 34.46 13.06 8.20
CA TRP A 231 33.36 13.37 7.26
C TRP A 231 33.77 13.23 5.78
N LYS A 232 35.04 13.51 5.45
CA LYS A 232 35.57 13.30 4.09
C LYS A 232 35.62 11.81 3.74
N GLN A 233 36.00 10.97 4.70
CA GLN A 233 36.00 9.52 4.55
C GLN A 233 34.58 8.99 4.37
N VAL A 234 33.58 9.52 5.10
CA VAL A 234 32.16 9.19 4.92
C VAL A 234 31.70 9.46 3.48
N LEU A 235 32.00 10.65 2.94
CA LEU A 235 31.67 10.99 1.55
C LEU A 235 32.34 10.04 0.55
N HIS A 236 33.61 9.69 0.77
CA HIS A 236 34.35 8.77 -0.10
C HIS A 236 33.82 7.33 -0.04
N GLU A 237 33.59 6.80 1.16
CA GLU A 237 33.16 5.42 1.38
C GLU A 237 31.70 5.21 1.01
N SER A 238 30.84 6.22 1.17
CA SER A 238 29.43 6.15 0.75
C SER A 238 29.27 5.96 -0.77
N ARG A 239 30.23 6.42 -1.58
CA ARG A 239 30.19 6.42 -3.06
C ARG A 239 28.97 7.11 -3.70
N ILE A 240 28.13 7.76 -2.91
CA ILE A 240 26.91 8.47 -3.34
C ILE A 240 27.23 9.91 -3.74
N PHE A 241 28.26 10.49 -3.13
CA PHE A 241 28.63 11.88 -3.36
C PHE A 241 29.84 12.02 -4.28
N GLU A 242 29.87 13.12 -5.04
CA GLU A 242 31.04 13.63 -5.73
C GLU A 242 31.70 14.67 -4.83
N LEU A 243 33.00 14.56 -4.57
CA LEU A 243 33.77 15.50 -3.77
C LEU A 243 34.75 16.29 -4.66
N ARG A 244 34.74 17.62 -4.57
CA ARG A 244 35.67 18.53 -5.25
C ARG A 244 36.27 19.53 -4.28
N TYR A 245 37.51 19.93 -4.54
CA TYR A 245 38.16 21.00 -3.82
C TYR A 245 38.10 22.29 -4.63
N ARG A 246 37.60 23.37 -4.02
CA ARG A 246 37.52 24.71 -4.63
C ARG A 246 38.36 25.71 -3.84
N THR A 247 39.01 26.61 -4.55
CA THR A 247 39.78 27.73 -3.96
C THR A 247 38.96 29.01 -4.07
N ASN A 248 38.71 29.68 -2.95
CA ASN A 248 38.10 31.02 -2.96
C ASN A 248 39.22 32.07 -2.94
N GLY A 249 39.87 32.27 -4.08
CA GLY A 249 40.79 33.41 -4.30
C GLY A 249 42.05 33.50 -3.42
N GLY A 250 42.36 32.46 -2.63
CA GLY A 250 43.56 32.37 -1.78
C GLY A 250 44.02 30.92 -1.60
N ASP A 251 45.05 30.70 -0.76
CA ASP A 251 45.74 29.39 -0.59
C ASP A 251 44.88 28.29 0.07
N SER A 252 43.73 28.65 0.63
CA SER A 252 42.83 27.70 1.32
C SER A 252 41.90 26.97 0.34
N ARG A 253 42.03 25.64 0.28
CA ARG A 253 41.15 24.74 -0.47
C ARG A 253 40.00 24.26 0.42
N PHE A 254 38.77 24.53 0.00
CA PHE A 254 37.55 24.07 0.67
C PHE A 254 36.99 22.82 -0.01
N ALA A 255 36.49 21.89 0.80
CA ALA A 255 35.82 20.68 0.33
C ALA A 255 34.35 20.98 0.00
N TRP A 256 33.93 20.66 -1.21
CA TRP A 256 32.56 20.79 -1.70
C TRP A 256 32.08 19.45 -2.18
N PHE A 257 30.83 19.11 -1.90
CA PHE A 257 30.23 17.87 -2.36
C PHE A 257 28.87 18.08 -3.01
N ARG A 258 28.46 17.12 -3.83
CA ARG A 258 27.11 17.01 -4.38
C ARG A 258 26.73 15.56 -4.57
N GLU A 259 25.45 15.26 -4.68
CA GLU A 259 24.99 13.91 -5.02
C GLU A 259 25.35 13.55 -6.46
N ARG A 260 25.79 12.31 -6.70
CA ARG A 260 26.07 11.82 -8.05
C ARG A 260 24.77 11.65 -8.82
N GLY A 261 24.64 12.36 -9.94
CA GLY A 261 23.44 12.31 -10.79
C GLY A 261 22.45 13.46 -10.56
N ALA A 262 22.78 14.41 -9.69
CA ALA A 262 22.11 15.71 -9.57
C ALA A 262 22.68 16.76 -10.55
#